data_AF-X0XBI0-F1
#
_entry.id   AF-X0XBI0-F1
#
_cell.length_a   1.000
_cell.length_b   1.000
_cell.length_c   1.000
_cell.angle_alpha   90.00
_cell.angle_beta   90.00
_cell.angle_gamma   90.00
#
_symmetry.space_group_name_H-M   'P 1'
#
loop_
_entity.id
_entity.type
_entity.pdbx_description
1 polymer ?
#
loop_
_entity_poly.entity_id
_entity_poly.type
_entity_poly.pdbx_seq_one_letter_code
_entity_poly.pdbx_strand_id
1 'polypeptide(L)'
;LIGGIGSIGRVSSYLVPVMAGLYIAGGLWVLITFADKLPESFAMIFSSAFTGEAARGGFLGAGVILALQFGVARGISSNEAGLGSAPIAAAAAKTDVPGRQALISMTTVFLSTIVVCTITALVIAVTGVLGELDANGQLLNGPPLVMHAFRQAIPHGDSIVAIGVVLFGFSTIIGWAYYGEKCIEYLFSERAIIYYRIVFCLIVFSGTLLSIDIVWPLVDIMNGLMALPNLIGLFALSGIIVAESRLFFDLL
;
A
#
# COMPACT_ATOMS: atom_id res chain seq x y z
N LEU A 1 -17.20 10.04 5.19
CA LEU A 1 -18.03 9.05 5.91
C LEU A 1 -19.52 9.40 5.85
N ILE A 2 -19.96 10.56 6.34
CA ILE A 2 -21.40 10.92 6.42
C ILE A 2 -22.12 10.90 5.04
N GLY A 3 -21.44 11.30 3.95
CA GLY A 3 -22.01 11.35 2.60
C GLY A 3 -21.92 10.06 1.76
N GLY A 4 -21.54 8.92 2.35
CA GLY A 4 -21.45 7.63 1.65
C GLY A 4 -20.42 7.59 0.49
N ILE A 5 -20.50 6.56 -0.36
CA ILE A 5 -19.51 6.32 -1.43
C ILE A 5 -19.42 7.43 -2.46
N GLY A 6 -20.54 8.12 -2.77
CA GLY A 6 -20.52 9.23 -3.73
C GLY A 6 -19.67 10.41 -3.24
N SER A 7 -19.70 10.71 -1.94
CA SER A 7 -18.83 11.74 -1.34
C SER A 7 -17.37 11.29 -1.28
N ILE A 8 -17.13 10.01 -0.94
CA ILE A 8 -15.80 9.41 -0.89
C ILE A 8 -15.13 9.46 -2.26
N GLY A 9 -15.84 9.02 -3.30
CA GLY A 9 -15.36 9.02 -4.68
C GLY A 9 -15.02 10.43 -5.18
N ARG A 10 -15.87 11.43 -4.86
CA ARG A 10 -15.62 12.83 -5.25
C ARG A 10 -14.37 13.42 -4.58
N VAL A 11 -14.13 13.12 -3.31
CA VAL A 11 -12.90 13.59 -2.65
C VAL A 11 -11.68 12.86 -3.21
N SER A 12 -11.78 11.54 -3.34
CA SER A 12 -10.68 10.69 -3.81
C SER A 12 -10.27 11.02 -5.25
N SER A 13 -11.21 11.38 -6.13
CA SER A 13 -10.92 11.70 -7.53
C SER A 13 -10.01 12.92 -7.70
N TYR A 14 -10.02 13.86 -6.76
CA TYR A 14 -9.11 15.01 -6.77
C TYR A 14 -7.89 14.77 -5.87
N LEU A 15 -8.09 14.17 -4.70
CA LEU A 15 -7.03 13.99 -3.70
C LEU A 15 -5.95 13.03 -4.18
N VAL A 16 -6.35 11.87 -4.73
CA VAL A 16 -5.44 10.79 -5.10
C VAL A 16 -4.48 11.20 -6.22
N PRO A 17 -4.93 11.83 -7.33
CA PRO A 17 -4.01 12.27 -8.38
C PRO A 17 -3.04 13.36 -7.90
N VAL A 18 -3.50 14.29 -7.05
CA VAL A 18 -2.65 15.36 -6.53
C VAL A 18 -1.59 14.80 -5.59
N MET A 19 -1.96 13.94 -4.63
CA MET A 19 -1.00 13.37 -3.68
C MET A 19 0.01 12.44 -4.37
N ALA A 20 -0.44 11.62 -5.31
CA ALA A 20 0.44 10.74 -6.09
C ALA A 20 1.36 11.56 -7.00
N GLY A 21 0.83 12.58 -7.68
CA GLY A 21 1.61 13.46 -8.55
C GLY A 21 2.72 14.20 -7.80
N LEU A 22 2.40 14.80 -6.65
CA LEU A 22 3.39 15.48 -5.80
C LEU A 22 4.47 14.52 -5.31
N TYR A 23 4.08 13.32 -4.84
CA TYR A 23 5.04 12.34 -4.32
C TYR A 23 5.94 11.78 -5.42
N ILE A 24 5.37 11.41 -6.57
CA ILE A 24 6.12 10.90 -7.72
C ILE A 24 7.06 11.97 -8.26
N ALA A 25 6.60 13.21 -8.42
CA ALA A 25 7.45 14.30 -8.90
C ALA A 25 8.63 14.57 -7.96
N GLY A 26 8.38 14.62 -6.65
CA GLY A 26 9.44 14.77 -5.66
C GLY A 26 10.42 13.59 -5.67
N GLY A 27 9.92 12.36 -5.73
CA GLY A 27 10.77 11.17 -5.81
C GLY A 27 11.62 11.13 -7.08
N LEU A 28 11.05 11.41 -8.24
CA LEU A 28 11.78 11.50 -9.50
C LEU A 28 12.85 12.59 -9.46
N TRP A 29 12.57 13.73 -8.83
CA TRP A 29 13.57 14.78 -8.64
C TRP A 29 14.78 14.31 -7.81
N VAL A 30 14.53 13.55 -6.74
CA VAL A 30 15.60 12.94 -5.95
C VAL A 30 16.40 11.94 -6.80
N LEU A 31 15.73 11.08 -7.57
CA LEU A 31 16.39 10.10 -8.44
C LEU A 31 17.23 10.76 -9.54
N ILE A 32 16.80 11.91 -10.09
CA ILE A 32 17.57 12.69 -11.06
C ILE A 32 18.81 13.30 -10.39
N THR A 33 18.66 13.82 -9.18
CA THR A 33 19.78 14.41 -8.40
C THR A 33 20.87 13.38 -8.11
N PHE A 34 20.51 12.12 -7.89
CA PHE A 34 21.42 11.01 -7.61
C PHE A 34 21.47 9.97 -8.75
N ALA A 35 21.35 10.43 -10.00
CA ALA A 35 21.23 9.54 -11.16
C ALA A 35 22.48 8.67 -11.38
N ASP A 36 23.65 9.14 -10.96
CA ASP A 36 24.92 8.43 -10.99
C ASP A 36 24.91 7.17 -10.10
N LYS A 37 24.16 7.19 -9.00
CA LYS A 37 24.06 6.08 -8.04
C LYS A 37 22.98 5.05 -8.39
N LEU A 38 22.07 5.38 -9.31
CA LEU A 38 20.96 4.50 -9.69
C LEU A 38 21.40 3.08 -10.07
N PRO A 39 22.41 2.86 -10.94
CA PRO A 39 22.81 1.51 -11.33
C PRO A 39 23.31 0.68 -10.14
N GLU A 40 24.10 1.28 -9.26
CA GLU A 40 24.62 0.62 -8.05
C GLU A 40 23.49 0.29 -7.07
N SER A 41 22.60 1.24 -6.82
CA SER A 41 21.43 1.02 -5.94
C SER A 41 20.51 -0.08 -6.46
N PHE A 42 20.26 -0.15 -7.77
CA PHE A 42 19.52 -1.25 -8.37
C PHE A 42 20.24 -2.59 -8.18
N ALA A 43 21.54 -2.66 -8.47
CA ALA A 43 22.32 -3.88 -8.29
C ALA A 43 22.31 -4.34 -6.82
N MET A 44 22.43 -3.41 -5.87
CA MET A 44 22.37 -3.66 -4.43
C MET A 44 21.03 -4.28 -4.00
N ILE A 45 19.89 -3.81 -4.54
CA ILE A 45 18.57 -4.38 -4.23
C ILE A 45 18.52 -5.86 -4.64
N PHE A 46 18.95 -6.17 -5.86
CA PHE A 46 18.97 -7.56 -6.34
C PHE A 46 19.98 -8.42 -5.60
N SER A 47 21.21 -7.94 -5.39
CA SER A 47 22.20 -8.71 -4.64
C SER A 47 21.72 -8.99 -3.23
N SER A 48 21.22 -7.98 -2.51
CA SER A 48 20.72 -8.14 -1.13
C SER A 48 19.55 -9.12 -1.04
N ALA A 49 18.68 -9.14 -2.05
CA ALA A 49 17.54 -10.07 -2.11
C ALA A 49 17.96 -11.53 -2.34
N PHE A 50 19.08 -11.79 -3.02
CA PHE A 50 19.46 -13.13 -3.49
C PHE A 50 20.76 -13.69 -2.90
N THR A 51 21.65 -12.88 -2.32
CA THR A 51 22.99 -13.33 -1.87
C THR A 51 23.14 -13.48 -0.36
N GLY A 52 22.13 -13.15 0.44
CA GLY A 52 22.18 -13.35 1.88
C GLY A 52 23.30 -12.57 2.59
N GLU A 53 23.79 -11.47 2.02
CA GLU A 53 24.83 -10.60 2.61
C GLU A 53 24.43 -10.03 3.99
N ALA A 54 23.12 -9.97 4.29
CA ALA A 54 22.59 -9.70 5.62
C ALA A 54 22.84 -10.83 6.65
N ALA A 55 23.37 -11.99 6.22
CA ALA A 55 23.53 -13.22 6.98
C ALA A 55 25.00 -13.56 7.30
N ARG A 56 25.80 -12.59 7.74
CA ARG A 56 27.13 -12.86 8.34
C ARG A 56 27.08 -13.65 9.67
N GLY A 57 25.93 -14.20 10.06
CA GLY A 57 25.68 -14.87 11.35
C GLY A 57 25.02 -16.26 11.28
N GLY A 58 25.27 -17.07 10.25
CA GLY A 58 25.13 -18.54 10.37
C GLY A 58 23.98 -19.25 9.64
N PHE A 59 23.11 -18.54 8.90
CA PHE A 59 22.17 -19.18 7.96
C PHE A 59 22.08 -18.35 6.68
N LEU A 60 22.81 -18.75 5.63
CA LEU A 60 22.80 -18.09 4.32
C LEU A 60 21.38 -17.94 3.73
N GLY A 61 20.42 -18.79 4.13
CA GLY A 61 19.01 -18.69 3.73
C GLY A 61 18.12 -17.82 4.63
N ALA A 62 18.49 -17.57 5.89
CA ALA A 62 17.61 -16.87 6.83
C ALA A 62 17.44 -15.39 6.47
N GLY A 63 18.51 -14.72 6.03
CA GLY A 63 18.43 -13.32 5.59
C GLY A 63 17.55 -13.14 4.35
N VAL A 64 17.67 -14.04 3.37
CA VAL A 64 16.84 -14.04 2.15
C VAL A 64 15.38 -14.32 2.48
N ILE A 65 15.11 -15.33 3.31
CA ILE A 65 13.74 -15.68 3.73
C ILE A 65 13.11 -14.51 4.49
N LEU A 66 13.85 -13.84 5.39
CA LEU A 66 13.36 -12.67 6.10
C LEU A 66 13.08 -11.51 5.14
N ALA A 67 13.99 -11.20 4.22
CA ALA A 67 13.79 -10.15 3.23
C ALA A 67 12.55 -10.41 2.35
N LEU A 68 12.36 -11.66 1.90
CA LEU A 68 11.18 -12.07 1.16
C LEU A 68 9.91 -11.98 2.02
N GLN A 69 9.95 -12.47 3.26
CA GLN A 69 8.82 -12.44 4.17
C GLN A 69 8.36 -11.00 4.44
N PHE A 70 9.29 -10.11 4.80
CA PHE A 70 8.98 -8.69 5.02
C PHE A 70 8.53 -8.01 3.72
N GLY A 71 9.19 -8.30 2.60
CA GLY A 71 8.83 -7.74 1.29
C GLY A 71 7.42 -8.14 0.87
N VAL A 72 7.06 -9.42 1.00
CA VAL A 72 5.72 -9.94 0.68
C VAL A 72 4.68 -9.41 1.65
N ALA A 73 4.94 -9.45 2.96
CA ALA A 73 3.98 -8.99 3.97
C ALA A 73 3.67 -7.49 3.84
N ARG A 74 4.70 -6.65 3.64
CA ARG A 74 4.52 -5.21 3.41
C ARG A 74 3.96 -4.91 2.02
N GLY A 75 4.36 -5.67 1.00
CA GLY A 75 3.81 -5.56 -0.36
C GLY A 75 2.31 -5.81 -0.40
N ILE A 76 1.85 -6.93 0.18
CA ILE A 76 0.42 -7.27 0.28
C ILE A 76 -0.33 -6.20 1.07
N SER A 77 0.25 -5.69 2.15
CA SER A 77 -0.37 -4.60 2.93
C SER A 77 -0.48 -3.29 2.15
N SER A 78 0.38 -3.07 1.16
CA SER A 78 0.38 -1.85 0.34
C SER A 78 -0.54 -1.94 -0.88
N ASN A 79 -0.65 -3.10 -1.51
CA ASN A 79 -1.40 -3.26 -2.75
C ASN A 79 -2.69 -4.07 -2.61
N GLU A 80 -2.92 -4.63 -1.42
CA GLU A 80 -4.09 -5.41 -1.06
C GLU A 80 -4.31 -6.66 -1.96
N ALA A 81 -3.24 -7.12 -2.62
CA ALA A 81 -3.31 -8.27 -3.51
C ALA A 81 -3.69 -9.53 -2.72
N GLY A 82 -4.73 -10.21 -3.18
CA GLY A 82 -5.22 -11.44 -2.57
C GLY A 82 -6.10 -11.23 -1.31
N LEU A 83 -6.21 -10.02 -0.77
CA LEU A 83 -7.02 -9.74 0.43
C LEU A 83 -8.53 -9.77 0.17
N GLY A 84 -8.97 -9.51 -1.07
CA GLY A 84 -10.40 -9.46 -1.43
C GLY A 84 -11.10 -8.16 -1.05
N SER A 85 -10.40 -7.17 -0.49
CA SER A 85 -10.93 -5.85 -0.13
C SER A 85 -11.16 -4.94 -1.34
N ALA A 86 -10.16 -4.80 -2.21
CA ALA A 86 -10.23 -3.89 -3.37
C ALA A 86 -11.45 -4.11 -4.30
N PRO A 87 -11.91 -5.36 -4.56
CA PRO A 87 -13.15 -5.60 -5.32
C PRO A 87 -14.41 -4.97 -4.71
N ILE A 88 -14.45 -4.70 -3.40
CA ILE A 88 -15.61 -4.05 -2.74
C ILE A 88 -15.81 -2.63 -3.28
N ALA A 89 -14.73 -1.86 -3.49
CA ALA A 89 -14.82 -0.57 -4.17
C ALA A 89 -15.17 -0.73 -5.65
N ALA A 90 -14.58 -1.72 -6.32
CA ALA A 90 -14.81 -1.95 -7.74
C ALA A 90 -16.30 -2.28 -8.03
N ALA A 91 -16.97 -2.98 -7.14
CA ALA A 91 -18.39 -3.33 -7.25
C ALA A 91 -19.33 -2.11 -7.24
N ALA A 92 -18.88 -0.96 -6.73
CA ALA A 92 -19.65 0.27 -6.74
C ALA A 92 -19.48 1.12 -8.01
N ALA A 93 -18.56 0.73 -8.89
CA ALA A 93 -18.34 1.42 -10.15
C ALA A 93 -19.50 1.19 -11.12
N LYS A 94 -19.83 2.22 -11.91
CA LYS A 94 -20.78 2.09 -13.01
C LYS A 94 -20.05 1.48 -14.20
N THR A 95 -20.19 0.17 -14.36
CA THR A 95 -19.61 -0.59 -15.47
C THR A 95 -20.69 -1.40 -16.19
N ASP A 96 -20.51 -1.57 -17.49
CA ASP A 96 -21.33 -2.38 -18.39
C ASP A 96 -20.97 -3.87 -18.30
N VAL A 97 -19.69 -4.17 -18.10
CA VAL A 97 -19.15 -5.54 -18.02
C VAL A 97 -18.10 -5.65 -16.91
N PRO A 98 -17.95 -6.80 -16.25
CA PRO A 98 -17.01 -6.98 -15.15
C PRO A 98 -15.56 -6.80 -15.59
N GLY A 99 -15.21 -7.29 -16.79
CA GLY A 99 -13.84 -7.20 -17.32
C GLY A 99 -13.31 -5.77 -17.45
N ARG A 100 -14.16 -4.80 -17.82
CA ARG A 100 -13.77 -3.39 -17.93
C ARG A 100 -13.32 -2.83 -16.58
N GLN A 101 -14.14 -3.01 -15.55
CA GLN A 101 -13.82 -2.51 -14.22
C GLN A 101 -12.68 -3.30 -13.58
N ALA A 102 -12.56 -4.59 -13.86
CA ALA A 102 -11.45 -5.42 -13.38
C ALA A 102 -10.09 -4.93 -13.91
N LEU A 103 -10.00 -4.60 -15.21
CA LEU A 103 -8.77 -4.06 -15.79
C LEU A 103 -8.39 -2.71 -15.19
N ILE A 104 -9.37 -1.82 -14.96
CA ILE A 104 -9.13 -0.54 -14.27
C ILE A 104 -8.63 -0.80 -12.85
N SER A 105 -9.30 -1.68 -12.09
CA SER A 105 -8.93 -2.01 -10.72
C SER A 105 -7.49 -2.57 -10.63
N MET A 106 -7.10 -3.43 -11.58
CA MET A 106 -5.75 -4.02 -11.64
C MET A 106 -4.65 -2.96 -11.77
N THR A 107 -4.91 -1.82 -12.43
CA THR A 107 -3.92 -0.73 -12.54
C THR A 107 -3.49 -0.16 -11.20
N THR A 108 -4.34 -0.26 -10.18
CA THR A 108 -4.06 0.23 -8.83
C THR A 108 -2.81 -0.44 -8.23
N VAL A 109 -2.66 -1.75 -8.42
CA VAL A 109 -1.49 -2.51 -7.93
C VAL A 109 -0.21 -2.06 -8.62
N PHE A 110 -0.28 -1.82 -9.94
CA PHE A 110 0.85 -1.32 -10.71
C PHE A 110 1.26 0.08 -10.23
N LEU A 111 0.30 1.00 -10.09
CA LEU A 111 0.57 2.36 -9.64
C LEU A 111 1.11 2.39 -8.20
N SER A 112 0.55 1.61 -7.27
CA SER A 112 1.00 1.61 -5.89
C SER A 112 2.37 0.95 -5.74
N THR A 113 2.56 -0.25 -6.28
CA THR A 113 3.76 -1.05 -6.00
C THR A 113 4.89 -0.75 -6.97
N ILE A 114 4.62 -0.85 -8.28
CA ILE A 114 5.65 -0.78 -9.32
C ILE A 114 6.09 0.67 -9.56
N VAL A 115 5.19 1.63 -9.37
CA VAL A 115 5.53 3.06 -9.52
C VAL A 115 5.90 3.66 -8.17
N VAL A 116 4.93 3.81 -7.26
CA VAL A 116 5.15 4.60 -6.03
C VAL A 116 6.15 3.91 -5.09
N CYS A 117 5.94 2.64 -4.70
CA CYS A 117 6.84 1.95 -3.78
C CYS A 117 8.25 1.76 -4.36
N THR A 118 8.38 1.48 -5.66
CA THR A 118 9.70 1.40 -6.30
C THR A 118 10.42 2.75 -6.26
N ILE A 119 9.74 3.86 -6.54
CA ILE A 119 10.33 5.20 -6.38
C ILE A 119 10.79 5.41 -4.94
N THR A 120 9.97 5.10 -3.94
CA THR A 120 10.35 5.21 -2.52
C THR A 120 11.59 4.39 -2.19
N ALA A 121 11.63 3.12 -2.61
CA ALA A 121 12.75 2.22 -2.34
C ALA A 121 14.04 2.72 -3.01
N LEU A 122 13.96 3.17 -4.26
CA LEU A 122 15.11 3.73 -4.97
C LEU A 122 15.58 5.03 -4.36
N VAL A 123 14.67 5.91 -3.92
CA VAL A 123 15.04 7.16 -3.23
C VAL A 123 15.83 6.86 -1.96
N ILE A 124 15.40 5.89 -1.15
CA ILE A 124 16.15 5.45 0.04
C ILE A 124 17.52 4.89 -0.36
N ALA A 125 17.58 4.08 -1.42
CA ALA A 125 18.80 3.42 -1.85
C ALA A 125 19.85 4.40 -2.42
N VAL A 126 19.45 5.33 -3.31
CA VAL A 126 20.39 6.27 -3.95
C VAL A 126 20.89 7.36 -3.00
N THR A 127 20.09 7.71 -1.99
CA THR A 127 20.49 8.70 -0.98
C THR A 127 21.43 8.12 0.07
N GLY A 128 21.47 6.78 0.21
CA GLY A 128 22.40 6.10 1.12
C GLY A 128 22.05 6.25 2.60
N VAL A 129 20.83 6.69 2.93
CA VAL A 129 20.40 6.97 4.31
C VAL A 129 20.03 5.72 5.12
N LEU A 130 20.08 4.55 4.50
CA LEU A 130 19.70 3.29 5.14
C LEU A 130 20.70 2.95 6.25
N GLY A 131 20.20 2.76 7.49
CA GLY A 131 21.05 2.44 8.64
C GLY A 131 21.47 3.65 9.47
N GLU A 132 21.10 4.87 9.07
CA GLU A 132 21.41 6.09 9.82
C GLU A 132 20.57 6.22 11.09
N LEU A 133 21.13 6.94 12.08
CA LEU A 133 20.50 7.21 13.36
C LEU A 133 19.95 8.65 13.39
N ASP A 134 18.86 8.84 14.12
CA ASP A 134 18.31 10.16 14.41
C ASP A 134 19.15 10.91 15.48
N ALA A 135 18.73 12.14 15.81
CA ALA A 135 19.40 12.97 16.82
C ALA A 135 19.41 12.36 18.23
N ASN A 136 18.57 11.36 18.50
CA ASN A 136 18.47 10.65 19.78
C ASN A 136 19.20 9.30 19.75
N GLY A 137 19.89 8.97 18.65
CA GLY A 137 20.59 7.71 18.46
C GLY A 137 19.68 6.52 18.11
N GLN A 138 18.43 6.76 17.72
CA GLN A 138 17.50 5.73 17.27
C GLN A 138 17.60 5.51 15.77
N LEU A 139 17.46 4.26 15.31
CA LEU A 139 17.49 3.93 13.89
C LEU A 139 16.36 4.63 13.13
N LEU A 140 16.69 5.36 12.06
CA LEU A 140 15.68 5.94 11.18
C LEU A 140 14.89 4.84 10.49
N ASN A 141 13.58 4.80 10.73
CA ASN A 141 12.66 3.83 10.14
C ASN A 141 11.37 4.53 9.66
N GLY A 142 10.57 3.82 8.85
CA GLY A 142 9.25 4.28 8.44
C GLY A 142 9.25 5.66 7.73
N PRO A 143 8.23 6.51 7.98
CA PRO A 143 8.15 7.84 7.37
C PRO A 143 9.36 8.75 7.65
N PRO A 144 9.93 8.82 8.88
CA PRO A 144 11.15 9.60 9.13
C PRO A 144 12.33 9.27 8.21
N LEU A 145 12.55 7.99 7.88
CA LEU A 145 13.61 7.58 6.95
C LEU A 145 13.39 8.17 5.54
N VAL A 146 12.16 8.11 5.03
CA VAL A 146 11.80 8.67 3.72
C VAL A 146 11.90 10.19 3.72
N MET A 147 11.45 10.84 4.80
CA MET A 147 11.60 12.28 4.99
C MET A 147 13.09 12.68 4.95
N HIS A 148 13.95 11.93 5.63
CA HIS A 148 15.39 12.17 5.62
C HIS A 148 15.99 12.02 4.21
N ALA A 149 15.63 10.95 3.49
CA ALA A 149 16.05 10.73 2.10
C ALA A 149 15.67 11.90 1.18
N PHE A 150 14.44 12.40 1.26
CA PHE A 150 13.98 13.52 0.43
C PHE A 150 14.72 14.82 0.72
N ARG A 151 15.09 15.07 1.99
CA ARG A 151 15.89 16.25 2.38
C ARG A 151 17.29 16.26 1.77
N GLN A 152 17.84 15.10 1.41
CA GLN A 152 19.18 15.01 0.81
C GLN A 152 19.27 15.70 -0.57
N ALA A 153 18.15 15.76 -1.31
CA ALA A 153 18.12 16.35 -2.66
C ALA A 153 17.23 17.61 -2.77
N ILE A 154 16.25 17.77 -1.88
CA ILE A 154 15.27 18.87 -1.97
C ILE A 154 15.29 19.65 -0.66
N PRO A 155 15.59 20.96 -0.68
CA PRO A 155 15.35 21.82 0.47
C PRO A 155 13.89 21.72 0.92
N HIS A 156 13.66 21.40 2.19
CA HIS A 156 12.32 21.10 2.74
C HIS A 156 11.60 19.89 2.12
N GLY A 157 12.33 18.94 1.52
CA GLY A 157 11.77 17.71 0.94
C GLY A 157 11.02 16.83 1.95
N ASP A 158 11.34 16.93 3.23
CA ASP A 158 10.59 16.32 4.34
C ASP A 158 9.13 16.77 4.40
N SER A 159 8.84 18.03 4.01
CA SER A 159 7.48 18.54 3.99
C SER A 159 6.62 17.87 2.91
N ILE A 160 7.21 17.51 1.76
CA ILE A 160 6.53 16.77 0.69
C ILE A 160 6.08 15.40 1.22
N VAL A 161 6.99 14.71 1.90
CA VAL A 161 6.70 13.39 2.47
C VAL A 161 5.70 13.49 3.61
N ALA A 162 5.83 14.47 4.51
CA ALA A 162 4.91 14.67 5.63
C ALA A 162 3.47 14.94 5.15
N ILE A 163 3.30 15.85 4.19
CA ILE A 163 2.00 16.11 3.57
C ILE A 163 1.49 14.85 2.89
N GLY A 164 2.36 14.16 2.13
CA GLY A 164 2.04 12.89 1.49
C GLY A 164 1.48 11.87 2.48
N VAL A 165 2.17 11.60 3.59
CA VAL A 165 1.77 10.62 4.61
C VAL A 165 0.40 10.96 5.19
N VAL A 166 0.10 12.23 5.45
CA VAL A 166 -1.22 12.66 5.92
C VAL A 166 -2.29 12.37 4.86
N LEU A 167 -2.04 12.73 3.59
CA LEU A 167 -3.00 12.52 2.51
C LEU A 167 -3.22 11.04 2.19
N PHE A 168 -2.15 10.25 2.10
CA PHE A 168 -2.19 8.81 1.90
C PHE A 168 -2.94 8.14 3.05
N GLY A 169 -2.54 8.40 4.31
CA GLY A 169 -3.19 7.82 5.49
C GLY A 169 -4.68 8.17 5.56
N PHE A 170 -5.03 9.42 5.31
CA PHE A 170 -6.44 9.86 5.27
C PHE A 170 -7.25 9.16 4.18
N SER A 171 -6.69 9.04 2.96
CA SER A 171 -7.35 8.36 1.86
C SER A 171 -7.62 6.88 2.18
N THR A 172 -6.65 6.20 2.80
CA THR A 172 -6.77 4.80 3.22
C THR A 172 -7.82 4.63 4.31
N ILE A 173 -7.83 5.51 5.33
CA ILE A 173 -8.85 5.47 6.40
C ILE A 173 -10.26 5.58 5.81
N ILE A 174 -10.47 6.45 4.83
CA ILE A 174 -11.78 6.61 4.20
C ILE A 174 -12.16 5.36 3.38
N GLY A 175 -11.23 4.83 2.59
CA GLY A 175 -11.48 3.64 1.77
C GLY A 175 -11.83 2.42 2.64
N TRP A 176 -11.04 2.17 3.68
CA TRP A 176 -11.24 1.04 4.59
C TRP A 176 -12.50 1.16 5.45
N ALA A 177 -12.92 2.38 5.79
CA ALA A 177 -14.22 2.59 6.39
C ALA A 177 -15.34 2.08 5.48
N TYR A 178 -15.30 2.40 4.18
CA TYR A 178 -16.31 1.91 3.24
C TYR A 178 -16.26 0.38 3.07
N TYR A 179 -15.06 -0.22 3.02
CA TYR A 179 -14.92 -1.67 2.94
C TYR A 179 -15.58 -2.37 4.13
N GLY A 180 -15.29 -1.91 5.35
CA GLY A 180 -15.90 -2.48 6.54
C GLY A 180 -17.39 -2.19 6.66
N GLU A 181 -17.90 -1.05 6.16
CA GLU A 181 -19.34 -0.79 6.08
C GLU A 181 -20.05 -1.88 5.28
N LYS A 182 -19.50 -2.29 4.12
CA LYS A 182 -20.08 -3.34 3.28
C LYS A 182 -20.01 -4.71 3.94
N CYS A 183 -18.93 -5.01 4.66
CA CYS A 183 -18.82 -6.24 5.44
C CYS A 183 -19.86 -6.30 6.59
N ILE A 184 -20.09 -5.18 7.29
CA ILE A 184 -21.08 -5.09 8.36
C ILE A 184 -22.51 -5.18 7.82
N GLU A 185 -22.77 -4.54 6.67
CA GLU A 185 -24.06 -4.63 5.99
C GLU A 185 -24.38 -6.09 5.61
N TYR A 186 -23.38 -6.83 5.10
CA TYR A 186 -23.53 -8.24 4.76
C TYR A 186 -23.81 -9.13 5.98
N LEU A 187 -23.10 -8.91 7.09
CA LEU A 187 -23.23 -9.74 8.31
C LEU A 187 -24.49 -9.44 9.11
N PHE A 188 -24.93 -8.18 9.12
CA PHE A 188 -26.03 -7.72 9.94
C PHE A 188 -27.13 -7.11 9.08
N SER A 189 -27.07 -5.79 8.86
CA SER A 189 -28.04 -5.07 8.05
C SER A 189 -27.52 -3.66 7.76
N GLU A 190 -28.17 -2.96 6.84
CA GLU A 190 -27.91 -1.55 6.54
C GLU A 190 -28.03 -0.65 7.78
N ARG A 191 -28.91 -0.98 8.73
CA ARG A 191 -29.07 -0.23 9.98
C ARG A 191 -27.84 -0.30 10.88
N ALA A 192 -27.02 -1.34 10.74
CA ALA A 192 -25.79 -1.50 11.53
C ALA A 192 -24.66 -0.56 11.08
N ILE A 193 -24.74 0.00 9.88
CA ILE A 193 -23.70 0.85 9.27
C ILE A 193 -23.41 2.09 10.15
N ILE A 194 -24.44 2.71 10.73
CA ILE A 194 -24.23 3.90 11.57
C ILE A 194 -23.41 3.58 12.82
N TYR A 195 -23.67 2.44 13.46
CA TYR A 195 -22.91 2.00 14.63
C TYR A 195 -21.48 1.66 14.25
N TYR A 196 -21.28 1.00 13.10
CA TYR A 196 -19.94 0.75 12.57
C TYR A 196 -19.15 2.04 12.35
N ARG A 197 -19.75 3.06 11.72
CA ARG A 197 -19.07 4.36 11.50
C ARG A 197 -18.64 5.01 12.81
N ILE A 198 -19.48 4.97 13.84
CA ILE A 198 -19.15 5.53 15.16
C ILE A 198 -17.97 4.77 15.76
N VAL A 199 -18.04 3.44 15.80
CA VAL A 199 -16.98 2.59 16.34
C VAL A 199 -15.68 2.78 15.55
N PHE A 200 -15.75 2.83 14.22
CA PHE A 200 -14.59 3.05 13.35
C PHE A 200 -13.89 4.37 13.68
N CYS A 201 -14.63 5.47 13.83
CA CYS A 201 -14.06 6.77 14.22
C CYS A 201 -13.37 6.70 15.61
N LEU A 202 -13.96 6.01 16.58
CA LEU A 202 -13.37 5.83 17.91
C LEU A 202 -12.08 4.99 17.85
N ILE A 203 -12.05 3.94 17.00
CA ILE A 203 -10.88 3.10 16.81
C ILE A 203 -9.76 3.87 16.10
N VAL A 204 -10.07 4.67 15.08
CA VAL A 204 -9.07 5.51 14.40
C VAL A 204 -8.38 6.44 15.40
N PHE A 205 -9.14 7.07 16.31
CA PHE A 205 -8.57 7.88 17.38
C PHE A 205 -7.74 7.04 18.36
N SER A 206 -8.27 5.91 18.82
CA SER A 206 -7.54 5.02 19.74
C SER A 206 -6.24 4.47 19.12
N GLY A 207 -6.22 4.27 17.80
CA GLY A 207 -5.07 3.81 17.04
C GLY A 207 -3.88 4.77 17.09
N THR A 208 -4.10 6.07 17.33
CA THR A 208 -3.00 7.03 17.50
C THR A 208 -2.28 6.88 18.84
N LEU A 209 -2.81 6.07 19.76
CA LEU A 209 -2.23 5.79 21.08
C LEU A 209 -1.46 4.46 21.14
N LEU A 210 -1.56 3.63 20.09
CA LEU A 210 -0.92 2.31 20.03
C LEU A 210 0.50 2.40 19.46
N SER A 211 1.40 1.52 19.93
CA SER A 211 2.74 1.41 19.37
C SER A 211 2.74 0.66 18.05
N ILE A 212 3.61 1.08 17.13
CA ILE A 212 3.78 0.48 15.80
C ILE A 212 4.14 -1.01 15.88
N ASP A 213 4.89 -1.41 16.91
CA ASP A 213 5.31 -2.80 17.13
C ASP A 213 4.15 -3.75 17.41
N ILE A 214 3.03 -3.24 17.93
CA ILE A 214 1.81 -4.02 18.17
C ILE A 214 0.90 -3.99 16.94
N VAL A 215 0.85 -2.85 16.24
CA VAL A 215 -0.04 -2.65 15.10
C VAL A 215 0.33 -3.56 13.93
N TRP A 216 1.62 -3.72 13.61
CA TRP A 216 2.02 -4.52 12.45
C TRP A 216 1.67 -6.01 12.55
N PRO A 217 1.97 -6.73 13.65
CA PRO A 217 1.54 -8.12 13.81
C PRO A 217 0.02 -8.27 13.75
N LEU A 218 -0.73 -7.33 14.34
CA LEU A 218 -2.18 -7.35 14.28
C LEU A 218 -2.69 -7.24 12.83
N VAL A 219 -2.12 -6.31 12.05
CA VAL A 219 -2.44 -6.14 10.62
C VAL A 219 -2.12 -7.42 9.83
N ASP A 220 -0.97 -8.05 10.07
CA ASP A 220 -0.58 -9.27 9.36
C ASP A 220 -1.55 -10.44 9.63
N ILE A 221 -1.97 -10.62 10.89
CA ILE A 221 -2.95 -11.66 11.25
C ILE A 221 -4.30 -11.37 10.59
N MET A 222 -4.80 -10.13 10.68
CA MET A 222 -6.10 -9.76 10.09
C MET A 222 -6.08 -9.90 8.56
N ASN A 223 -5.00 -9.47 7.90
CA ASN A 223 -4.82 -9.63 6.46
C ASN A 223 -4.77 -11.11 6.06
N GLY A 224 -4.08 -11.96 6.83
CA GLY A 224 -4.07 -13.40 6.61
C GLY A 224 -5.46 -14.02 6.70
N LEU A 225 -6.25 -13.62 7.71
CA LEU A 225 -7.64 -14.09 7.90
C LEU A 225 -8.58 -13.64 6.78
N MET A 226 -8.35 -12.47 6.18
CA MET A 226 -9.11 -12.00 5.01
C MET A 226 -8.68 -12.70 3.72
N ALA A 227 -7.37 -12.86 3.51
CA ALA A 227 -6.82 -13.47 2.31
C ALA A 227 -7.24 -14.94 2.17
N LEU A 228 -7.24 -15.70 3.27
CA LEU A 228 -7.50 -17.14 3.24
C LEU A 228 -8.85 -17.52 2.59
N PRO A 229 -10.02 -17.03 3.05
CA PRO A 229 -11.29 -17.36 2.41
C PRO A 229 -11.39 -16.80 0.99
N ASN A 230 -10.84 -15.61 0.73
CA ASN A 230 -10.88 -14.99 -0.59
C ASN A 230 -10.09 -15.80 -1.62
N LEU A 231 -8.87 -16.24 -1.28
CA LEU A 231 -8.04 -17.05 -2.17
C LEU A 231 -8.69 -18.40 -2.47
N ILE A 232 -9.30 -19.06 -1.47
CA ILE A 232 -10.07 -20.29 -1.69
C ILE A 232 -11.19 -20.05 -2.70
N GLY A 233 -11.94 -18.95 -2.54
CA GLY A 233 -12.99 -18.55 -3.47
C GLY A 233 -12.47 -18.31 -4.89
N LEU A 234 -11.36 -17.58 -5.03
CA LEU A 234 -10.73 -17.33 -6.34
C LEU A 234 -10.29 -18.61 -7.04
N PHE A 235 -9.70 -19.57 -6.31
CA PHE A 235 -9.34 -20.87 -6.87
C PHE A 235 -10.58 -21.66 -7.32
N ALA A 236 -11.60 -21.75 -6.46
CA ALA A 236 -12.84 -22.47 -6.74
C ALA A 236 -13.62 -21.85 -7.93
N LEU A 237 -13.58 -20.53 -8.09
CA LEU A 237 -14.32 -19.79 -9.12
C LEU A 237 -13.45 -19.41 -10.33
N SER A 238 -12.22 -19.92 -10.41
CA SER A 238 -11.27 -19.61 -11.49
C SER A 238 -11.84 -19.84 -12.90
N GLY A 239 -12.65 -20.90 -13.08
CA GLY A 239 -13.33 -21.18 -14.35
C GLY A 239 -14.29 -20.07 -14.80
N ILE A 240 -14.98 -19.42 -13.86
CA ILE A 240 -15.89 -18.30 -14.16
C ILE A 240 -15.08 -17.09 -14.61
N ILE A 241 -13.98 -16.78 -13.91
CA ILE A 241 -13.10 -15.66 -14.24
C ILE A 241 -12.54 -15.82 -15.65
N VAL A 242 -12.11 -17.03 -16.03
CA VAL A 242 -11.59 -17.31 -17.37
C VAL A 242 -12.68 -17.12 -18.43
N ALA A 243 -13.90 -17.61 -18.18
CA ALA A 243 -15.03 -17.45 -19.11
C ALA A 243 -15.40 -15.97 -19.31
N GLU A 244 -15.57 -15.22 -18.22
CA GLU A 244 -15.88 -13.78 -18.25
C GLU A 244 -14.78 -12.96 -18.92
N SER A 245 -13.52 -13.33 -18.70
CA SER A 245 -12.39 -12.65 -19.35
C SER A 245 -12.41 -12.84 -20.86
N ARG A 246 -12.69 -14.06 -21.33
CA ARG A 246 -12.79 -14.34 -22.78
C ARG A 246 -13.93 -13.54 -23.40
N LEU A 247 -15.12 -13.58 -22.79
CA LEU A 247 -16.27 -12.80 -23.22
C LEU A 247 -15.92 -11.31 -23.33
N PHE A 248 -15.23 -10.76 -22.33
CA PHE A 248 -14.83 -9.35 -22.36
C PHE A 248 -13.86 -9.02 -23.50
N PHE A 249 -12.86 -9.88 -23.75
CA PHE A 249 -11.92 -9.66 -24.85
C PHE A 249 -12.52 -9.87 -26.23
N ASP A 250 -13.54 -10.71 -26.36
CA ASP A 250 -14.29 -10.88 -27.60
C ASP A 250 -15.18 -9.66 -27.92
N LEU A 251 -15.50 -8.82 -26.92
CA LEU A 251 -16.27 -7.58 -27.06
C LEU A 251 -15.41 -6.35 -27.40
N LEU A 252 -14.08 -6.47 -27.33
CA LEU A 252 -13.10 -5.40 -27.59
C LEU A 252 -12.75 -5.28 -29.08
#